data_AF-A0A822C3D9-F1
#
_entry.id   AF-A0A822C3D9-F1
#
_cell.length_a   1.000
_cell.length_b   1.000
_cell.length_c   1.000
_cell.angle_alpha   90.00
_cell.angle_beta   90.00
_cell.angle_gamma   90.00
#
_symmetry.space_group_name_H-M   'P 1'
#
loop_
_entity.id
_entity.type
_entity.pdbx_description
1 polymer ?
#
loop_
_entity_poly.entity_id
_entity_poly.type
_entity_poly.pdbx_seq_one_letter_code
_entity_poly.pdbx_strand_id
1 'polypeptide(L)'
;MLLLHDFPEFLCEHYYEFCDSLPLISHQLRNIILSSFPKHIRCPDPVKVNIKIDMLNDISTTPTISYNYSLNIQPSKFKTNLDSYLRTRSPVTFLSELRSYLQQGADPGSHYNIRMLNALVLYVATQALSTINNKQPLMSSITHTAHMDIFQNLAVDLDTEGRYLFLNAMANHLRYPNTHTHYFSYTILYLFAEANSEALQEQIVRVLLERLVANRPHPWGLLVTFLELVRNPNLKLWSREFMSISPDVKR
;
A
#
# COMPACT_ATOMS: atom_id res chain seq x y z
N MET A 1 6.63 16.56 -16.04
CA MET A 1 7.34 17.46 -15.11
C MET A 1 6.60 18.77 -14.88
N LEU A 2 6.07 19.42 -15.93
CA LEU A 2 5.33 20.68 -15.79
C LEU A 2 4.16 20.60 -14.80
N LEU A 3 3.27 19.59 -14.93
CA LEU A 3 2.15 19.40 -13.99
C LEU A 3 2.60 19.16 -12.54
N LEU A 4 3.72 18.46 -12.32
CA LEU A 4 4.23 18.21 -10.96
C LEU A 4 4.73 19.49 -10.30
N HIS A 5 5.32 20.40 -11.08
CA HIS A 5 5.85 21.66 -10.58
C HIS A 5 4.75 22.71 -10.44
N ASP A 6 3.92 22.87 -11.47
CA ASP A 6 2.97 23.97 -11.56
C ASP A 6 1.65 23.64 -10.84
N PHE A 7 1.18 22.38 -10.94
CA PHE A 7 -0.13 21.92 -10.46
C PHE A 7 -0.04 20.60 -9.65
N PRO A 8 0.80 20.51 -8.60
CA PRO A 8 0.96 19.28 -7.83
C PRO A 8 -0.34 18.83 -7.14
N GLU A 9 -1.22 19.75 -6.77
CA GLU A 9 -2.52 19.43 -6.16
C GLU A 9 -3.42 18.62 -7.10
N PHE A 10 -3.45 18.96 -8.40
CA PHE A 10 -4.23 18.22 -9.39
C PHE A 10 -3.75 16.76 -9.50
N LEU A 11 -2.43 16.55 -9.62
CA LEU A 11 -1.88 15.19 -9.63
C LEU A 11 -2.14 14.46 -8.31
N CYS A 12 -2.11 15.17 -7.19
CA CYS A 12 -2.34 14.61 -5.86
C CYS A 12 -3.79 14.13 -5.68
N GLU A 13 -4.77 14.88 -6.16
CA GLU A 13 -6.20 14.56 -6.07
C GLU A 13 -6.63 13.47 -7.06
N HIS A 14 -5.99 13.42 -8.23
CA HIS A 14 -6.28 12.47 -9.31
C HIS A 14 -5.32 11.27 -9.37
N TYR A 15 -4.39 11.14 -8.41
CA TYR A 15 -3.34 10.11 -8.46
C TYR A 15 -3.89 8.68 -8.65
N TYR A 16 -5.07 8.40 -8.06
CA TYR A 16 -5.67 7.08 -8.08
C TYR A 16 -6.04 6.68 -9.50
N GLU A 17 -6.76 7.52 -10.24
CA GLU A 17 -7.20 7.22 -11.61
C GLU A 17 -6.02 7.08 -12.57
N PHE A 18 -4.98 7.90 -12.37
CA PHE A 18 -3.75 7.80 -13.15
C PHE A 18 -3.03 6.49 -12.85
N CYS A 19 -2.86 6.12 -11.57
CA CYS A 19 -2.20 4.87 -11.21
C CYS A 19 -2.97 3.64 -11.72
N ASP A 20 -4.30 3.68 -11.70
CA ASP A 20 -5.18 2.60 -12.17
C ASP A 20 -5.12 2.43 -13.70
N SER A 21 -4.82 3.51 -14.42
CA SER A 21 -4.67 3.50 -15.89
C SER A 21 -3.24 3.15 -16.35
N LEU A 22 -2.26 3.13 -15.44
CA LEU A 22 -0.86 2.93 -15.78
C LEU A 22 -0.43 1.46 -15.64
N PRO A 23 0.28 0.90 -16.65
CA PRO A 23 0.94 -0.39 -16.50
C PRO A 23 1.87 -0.42 -15.27
N LEU A 24 1.97 -1.57 -14.60
CA LEU A 24 2.80 -1.74 -13.40
C LEU A 24 4.27 -1.40 -13.63
N ILE A 25 4.79 -1.74 -14.81
CA ILE A 25 6.19 -1.52 -15.21
C ILE A 25 6.57 -0.03 -15.33
N SER A 26 5.59 0.88 -15.36
CA SER A 26 5.80 2.31 -15.55
C SER A 26 6.24 3.01 -14.25
N HIS A 27 7.28 2.48 -13.59
CA HIS A 27 7.76 2.93 -12.28
C HIS A 27 8.07 4.43 -12.24
N GLN A 28 8.77 4.97 -13.24
CA GLN A 28 9.14 6.39 -13.27
C GLN A 28 7.92 7.31 -13.36
N LEU A 29 6.99 7.01 -14.26
CA LEU A 29 5.78 7.82 -14.43
C LEU A 29 4.89 7.77 -13.18
N ARG A 30 4.77 6.57 -12.61
CA ARG A 30 4.05 6.36 -11.35
C ARG A 30 4.70 7.14 -10.20
N ASN A 31 6.02 7.10 -10.08
CA ASN A 31 6.74 7.88 -9.07
C ASN A 31 6.51 9.38 -9.25
N ILE A 32 6.54 9.91 -10.48
CA ILE A 32 6.26 11.32 -10.74
C ILE A 32 4.88 11.72 -10.19
N ILE A 33 3.85 10.90 -10.43
CA ILE A 33 2.50 11.14 -9.91
C ILE A 33 2.46 11.03 -8.38
N LEU A 34 3.01 9.95 -7.83
CA LEU A 34 2.95 9.64 -6.40
C LEU A 34 3.86 10.53 -5.53
N SER A 35 4.82 11.22 -6.15
CA SER A 35 5.66 12.25 -5.52
C SER A 35 5.00 13.63 -5.48
N SER A 36 3.81 13.82 -6.07
CA SER A 36 3.05 15.07 -5.92
C SER A 36 2.46 15.19 -4.52
N PHE A 37 2.45 16.42 -3.99
CA PHE A 37 1.83 16.74 -2.70
C PHE A 37 1.44 18.23 -2.62
N PRO A 38 0.45 18.59 -1.79
CA PRO A 38 0.02 19.98 -1.62
C PRO A 38 1.17 20.90 -1.19
N LYS A 39 1.28 22.09 -1.80
CA LYS A 39 2.41 23.02 -1.58
C LYS A 39 2.61 23.48 -0.13
N HIS A 40 1.56 23.42 0.70
CA HIS A 40 1.63 23.81 2.11
C HIS A 40 2.26 22.73 3.01
N ILE A 41 2.33 21.47 2.55
CA ILE A 41 2.91 20.36 3.32
C ILE A 41 4.42 20.40 3.20
N ARG A 42 5.10 20.29 4.35
CA ARG A 42 6.57 20.19 4.40
C ARG A 42 6.98 18.76 4.73
N CYS A 43 7.46 18.04 3.73
CA CYS A 43 7.98 16.70 3.93
C CYS A 43 9.36 16.76 4.62
N PRO A 44 9.54 16.16 5.81
CA PRO A 44 10.85 16.04 6.43
C PRO A 44 11.75 15.13 5.58
N ASP A 45 13.05 15.43 5.52
CA ASP A 45 14.03 14.64 4.76
C ASP A 45 14.20 13.23 5.37
N PRO A 46 13.75 12.14 4.68
CA PRO A 46 13.81 10.78 5.22
C PRO A 46 15.22 10.25 5.44
N VAL A 47 16.19 10.76 4.69
CA VAL A 47 17.56 10.24 4.73
C VAL A 47 18.32 10.83 5.91
N LYS A 48 18.10 12.12 6.20
CA LYS A 48 18.81 12.87 7.26
C LYS A 48 18.25 12.67 8.66
N VAL A 49 16.94 12.42 8.77
CA VAL A 49 16.26 12.31 10.07
C VAL A 49 15.84 10.86 10.28
N ASN A 50 16.03 10.35 11.50
CA ASN A 50 15.37 9.10 11.90
C ASN A 50 13.89 9.40 12.16
N ILE A 51 13.08 9.35 11.09
CA ILE A 51 11.67 9.73 11.13
C ILE A 51 10.87 8.66 11.86
N LYS A 52 10.36 8.99 13.04
CA LYS A 52 9.25 8.25 13.64
C LYS A 52 7.96 8.82 13.08
N ILE A 53 7.38 8.10 12.13
CA ILE A 53 6.17 8.50 11.40
C ILE A 53 5.05 8.94 12.35
N ASP A 54 4.89 8.24 13.47
CA ASP A 54 3.88 8.51 14.51
C ASP A 54 3.98 9.90 15.18
N MET A 55 5.10 10.61 15.00
CA MET A 55 5.35 11.93 15.59
C MET A 55 5.06 13.10 14.64
N LEU A 56 4.59 12.83 13.42
CA LEU A 56 4.31 13.88 12.43
C LEU A 56 2.89 14.43 12.59
N ASN A 57 2.75 15.74 12.74
CA ASN A 57 1.44 16.39 12.92
C ASN A 57 0.49 16.17 11.71
N ASP A 58 1.05 16.23 10.49
CA ASP A 58 0.29 16.14 9.23
C ASP A 58 -0.27 14.73 8.96
N ILE A 59 0.16 13.75 9.76
CA ILE A 59 -0.26 12.36 9.58
C ILE A 59 -1.74 12.11 9.89
N SER A 60 -2.35 13.05 10.62
CA SER A 60 -3.76 13.01 10.99
C SER A 60 -4.69 13.48 9.87
N THR A 61 -4.16 13.98 8.75
CA THR A 61 -4.98 14.51 7.65
C THR A 61 -5.25 13.43 6.60
N THR A 62 -6.53 13.22 6.29
CA THR A 62 -6.96 12.30 5.22
C THR A 62 -6.76 12.96 3.85
N PRO A 63 -6.07 12.28 2.91
CA PRO A 63 -5.84 12.86 1.59
C PRO A 63 -7.12 12.85 0.75
N THR A 64 -7.31 13.89 -0.06
CA THR A 64 -8.41 13.96 -1.03
C THR A 64 -8.17 13.01 -2.20
N ILE A 65 -9.23 12.32 -2.63
CA ILE A 65 -9.24 11.43 -3.80
C ILE A 65 -10.48 11.78 -4.61
N SER A 66 -10.30 12.35 -5.79
CA SER A 66 -11.43 12.80 -6.65
C SER A 66 -12.18 11.64 -7.30
N TYR A 67 -11.50 10.50 -7.49
CA TYR A 67 -12.08 9.32 -8.14
C TYR A 67 -12.89 8.46 -7.16
N ASN A 68 -14.12 8.11 -7.53
CA ASN A 68 -14.96 7.19 -6.74
C ASN A 68 -14.57 5.73 -6.98
N TYR A 69 -13.44 5.31 -6.40
CA TYR A 69 -12.91 3.95 -6.51
C TYR A 69 -13.87 2.86 -6.02
N SER A 70 -14.79 3.19 -5.10
CA SER A 70 -15.75 2.22 -4.56
C SER A 70 -16.67 1.60 -5.63
N LEU A 71 -16.86 2.30 -6.76
CA LEU A 71 -17.65 1.79 -7.89
C LEU A 71 -17.02 0.56 -8.56
N ASN A 72 -15.70 0.40 -8.45
CA ASN A 72 -14.96 -0.74 -9.01
C ASN A 72 -15.07 -2.01 -8.13
N ILE A 73 -15.68 -1.92 -6.94
CA ILE A 73 -15.93 -3.08 -6.08
C ILE A 73 -17.21 -3.77 -6.57
N GLN A 74 -17.03 -4.64 -7.57
CA GLN A 74 -18.09 -5.40 -8.22
C GLN A 74 -17.87 -6.90 -8.05
N PRO A 75 -18.93 -7.73 -8.11
CA PRO A 75 -20.35 -7.35 -8.18
C PRO A 75 -20.87 -6.75 -6.87
N SER A 76 -22.03 -6.08 -6.88
CA SER A 76 -22.65 -5.52 -5.66
C SER A 76 -22.79 -6.53 -4.51
N LYS A 77 -23.05 -7.81 -4.82
CA LYS A 77 -23.08 -8.89 -3.83
C LYS A 77 -21.75 -9.05 -3.09
N PHE A 78 -20.63 -8.96 -3.81
CA PHE A 78 -19.29 -8.98 -3.20
C PHE A 78 -19.12 -7.81 -2.24
N LYS A 79 -19.49 -6.59 -2.66
CA LYS A 79 -19.41 -5.40 -1.81
C LYS A 79 -20.24 -5.57 -0.53
N THR A 80 -21.47 -6.07 -0.62
CA THR A 80 -22.32 -6.34 0.55
C THR A 80 -21.68 -7.36 1.50
N ASN A 81 -21.08 -8.43 0.97
CA ASN A 81 -20.39 -9.44 1.78
C ASN A 81 -19.14 -8.87 2.45
N LEU A 82 -18.36 -8.05 1.73
CA LEU A 82 -17.20 -7.32 2.25
C LEU A 82 -17.62 -6.42 3.42
N ASP A 83 -18.64 -5.59 3.24
CA ASP A 83 -19.14 -4.69 4.29
C ASP A 83 -19.65 -5.49 5.51
N SER A 84 -20.33 -6.62 5.29
CA SER A 84 -20.76 -7.52 6.35
C SER A 84 -19.57 -8.11 7.13
N TYR A 85 -18.55 -8.58 6.41
CA TYR A 85 -17.35 -9.15 7.02
C TYR A 85 -16.57 -8.11 7.82
N LEU A 86 -16.37 -6.90 7.29
CA LEU A 86 -15.67 -5.82 7.99
C LEU A 86 -16.37 -5.43 9.31
N ARG A 87 -17.72 -5.48 9.34
CA ARG A 87 -18.51 -5.15 10.52
C ARG A 87 -18.61 -6.28 11.55
N THR A 88 -18.77 -7.52 11.08
CA THR A 88 -19.12 -8.67 11.94
C THR A 88 -17.99 -9.68 12.11
N ARG A 89 -16.91 -9.54 11.35
CA ARG A 89 -15.78 -10.50 11.24
C ARG A 89 -16.25 -11.92 10.94
N SER A 90 -17.35 -12.05 10.19
CA SER A 90 -18.03 -13.32 9.90
C SER A 90 -18.74 -13.26 8.54
N PRO A 91 -18.83 -14.39 7.79
CA PRO A 91 -18.18 -15.68 8.06
C PRO A 91 -16.71 -15.67 7.63
N VAL A 92 -15.88 -16.51 8.26
CA VAL A 92 -14.46 -16.67 7.87
C VAL A 92 -14.30 -17.19 6.43
N THR A 93 -15.28 -17.92 5.91
CA THR A 93 -15.30 -18.42 4.53
C THR A 93 -15.27 -17.31 3.49
N PHE A 94 -15.67 -16.08 3.85
CA PHE A 94 -15.51 -14.92 2.96
C PHE A 94 -14.06 -14.72 2.53
N LEU A 95 -13.09 -14.96 3.43
CA LEU A 95 -11.67 -14.79 3.12
C LEU A 95 -11.22 -15.75 2.02
N SER A 96 -11.64 -17.01 2.07
CA SER A 96 -11.34 -18.00 1.03
C SER A 96 -11.99 -17.70 -0.33
N GLU A 97 -13.05 -16.88 -0.35
CA GLU A 97 -13.71 -16.47 -1.61
C GLU A 97 -13.05 -15.25 -2.25
N LEU A 98 -12.26 -14.47 -1.51
CA LEU A 98 -11.66 -13.21 -1.97
C LEU A 98 -10.88 -13.38 -3.27
N ARG A 99 -9.99 -14.38 -3.34
CA ARG A 99 -9.19 -14.64 -4.53
C ARG A 99 -10.08 -14.90 -5.75
N SER A 100 -11.10 -15.74 -5.59
CA SER A 100 -12.04 -16.07 -6.66
C SER A 100 -12.80 -14.84 -7.17
N TYR A 101 -13.18 -13.92 -6.28
CA TYR A 101 -13.78 -12.65 -6.70
C TYR A 101 -12.79 -11.75 -7.45
N LEU A 102 -11.55 -11.65 -6.99
CA LEU A 102 -10.52 -10.83 -7.64
C LEU A 102 -10.10 -11.38 -9.02
N GLN A 103 -10.32 -12.66 -9.30
CA GLN A 103 -10.08 -13.27 -10.60
C GLN A 103 -11.27 -13.10 -11.57
N GLN A 104 -12.45 -12.69 -11.09
CA GLN A 104 -13.61 -12.44 -11.95
C GLN A 104 -13.42 -11.13 -12.72
N GLY A 105 -13.64 -11.20 -14.04
CA GLY A 105 -13.47 -10.04 -14.91
C GLY A 105 -12.01 -9.57 -14.97
N ALA A 106 -11.07 -10.52 -14.99
CA ALA A 106 -9.65 -10.22 -15.09
C ALA A 106 -9.32 -9.32 -16.29
N ASP A 107 -8.38 -8.40 -16.08
CA ASP A 107 -7.95 -7.48 -17.14
C ASP A 107 -7.17 -8.24 -18.23
N PRO A 108 -7.21 -7.81 -19.50
CA PRO A 108 -6.47 -8.47 -20.57
C PRO A 108 -4.98 -8.63 -20.25
N GLY A 109 -4.50 -9.87 -20.24
CA GLY A 109 -3.10 -10.20 -19.92
C GLY A 109 -2.78 -10.34 -18.43
N SER A 110 -3.79 -10.31 -17.56
CA SER A 110 -3.66 -10.62 -16.13
C SER A 110 -4.65 -11.73 -15.73
N HIS A 111 -4.32 -12.47 -14.66
CA HIS A 111 -5.28 -13.40 -14.03
C HIS A 111 -6.25 -12.69 -13.07
N TYR A 112 -6.09 -11.38 -12.87
CA TYR A 112 -6.81 -10.61 -11.86
C TYR A 112 -7.46 -9.36 -12.44
N ASN A 113 -8.54 -8.93 -11.81
CA ASN A 113 -9.16 -7.63 -12.03
C ASN A 113 -8.39 -6.59 -11.22
N ILE A 114 -7.49 -5.87 -11.89
CA ILE A 114 -6.52 -4.99 -11.23
C ILE A 114 -7.24 -3.80 -10.58
N ARG A 115 -8.25 -3.25 -11.25
CA ARG A 115 -9.03 -2.10 -10.75
C ARG A 115 -9.83 -2.45 -9.50
N MET A 116 -10.44 -3.63 -9.49
CA MET A 116 -11.16 -4.16 -8.33
C MET A 116 -10.21 -4.40 -7.17
N LEU A 117 -9.02 -4.96 -7.43
CA LEU A 117 -7.99 -5.16 -6.41
C LEU A 117 -7.50 -3.83 -5.83
N ASN A 118 -7.21 -2.83 -6.66
CA ASN A 118 -6.82 -1.50 -6.22
C ASN A 118 -7.92 -0.85 -5.36
N ALA A 119 -9.18 -0.99 -5.78
CA ALA A 119 -10.32 -0.43 -5.06
C ALA A 119 -10.55 -1.13 -3.73
N LEU A 120 -10.44 -2.46 -3.68
CA LEU A 120 -10.54 -3.26 -2.46
C LEU A 120 -9.49 -2.82 -1.44
N VAL A 121 -8.23 -2.68 -1.86
CA VAL A 121 -7.13 -2.30 -0.97
C VAL A 121 -7.38 -0.95 -0.33
N LEU A 122 -7.71 0.08 -1.12
CA LEU A 122 -8.00 1.40 -0.60
C LEU A 122 -9.27 1.42 0.26
N TYR A 123 -10.32 0.71 -0.16
CA TYR A 123 -11.59 0.66 0.58
C TYR A 123 -11.44 0.03 1.96
N VAL A 124 -10.75 -1.11 2.06
CA VAL A 124 -10.51 -1.77 3.36
C VAL A 124 -9.72 -0.84 4.30
N ALA A 125 -8.72 -0.13 3.79
CA ALA A 125 -7.95 0.82 4.58
C ALA A 125 -8.78 2.03 5.05
N THR A 126 -9.64 2.60 4.19
CA THR A 126 -10.49 3.73 4.59
C THR A 126 -11.58 3.32 5.58
N GLN A 127 -12.14 2.10 5.46
CA GLN A 127 -13.02 1.55 6.49
C GLN A 127 -12.26 1.36 7.81
N ALA A 128 -11.04 0.81 7.78
CA ALA A 128 -10.23 0.63 8.99
C ALA A 128 -9.98 1.98 9.70
N LEU A 129 -9.54 2.99 8.94
CA LEU A 129 -9.28 4.34 9.47
C LEU A 129 -10.55 4.99 10.03
N SER A 130 -11.73 4.72 9.46
CA SER A 130 -13.00 5.22 10.01
C SER A 130 -13.37 4.59 11.37
N THR A 131 -12.91 3.36 11.64
CA THR A 131 -13.15 2.67 12.91
C THR A 131 -12.15 3.07 14.00
N ILE A 132 -10.97 3.54 13.62
CA ILE A 132 -9.90 3.92 14.54
C ILE A 132 -10.13 5.38 14.95
N ASN A 133 -10.70 5.58 16.13
CA ASN A 133 -10.80 6.92 16.72
C ASN A 133 -9.41 7.56 16.86
N ASN A 134 -9.31 8.88 16.63
CA ASN A 134 -8.09 9.73 16.70
C ASN A 134 -7.29 9.70 18.03
N LYS A 135 -7.60 8.80 18.97
CA LYS A 135 -7.05 8.76 20.34
C LYS A 135 -6.20 7.52 20.64
N GLN A 136 -6.05 6.55 19.72
CA GLN A 136 -5.21 5.37 19.94
C GLN A 136 -4.02 5.32 18.99
N PRO A 137 -2.85 4.86 19.46
CA PRO A 137 -1.68 4.65 18.61
C PRO A 137 -2.01 3.61 17.53
N LEU A 138 -1.69 3.93 16.28
CA LEU A 138 -2.10 3.15 15.10
C LEU A 138 -1.59 1.70 15.14
N MET A 139 -0.40 1.48 15.73
CA MET A 139 0.22 0.14 15.76
C MET A 139 -0.67 -0.90 16.43
N SER A 140 -1.20 -0.60 17.63
CA SER A 140 -2.02 -1.56 18.37
C SER A 140 -3.46 -1.63 17.89
N SER A 141 -3.93 -0.62 17.14
CA SER A 141 -5.33 -0.49 16.75
C SER A 141 -5.65 -1.14 15.41
N ILE A 142 -4.67 -1.35 14.52
CA ILE A 142 -4.93 -1.96 13.22
C ILE A 142 -4.70 -3.48 13.20
N THR A 143 -3.88 -4.00 14.11
CA THR A 143 -3.59 -5.45 14.22
C THR A 143 -4.78 -6.21 14.79
N HIS A 144 -4.99 -7.46 14.37
CA HIS A 144 -6.09 -8.32 14.82
C HIS A 144 -7.51 -7.80 14.53
N THR A 145 -7.67 -7.02 13.46
CA THR A 145 -8.96 -6.50 12.98
C THR A 145 -9.45 -7.25 11.75
N ALA A 146 -10.76 -7.21 11.45
CA ALA A 146 -11.32 -7.77 10.23
C ALA A 146 -10.67 -7.21 8.95
N HIS A 147 -10.21 -5.95 9.00
CA HIS A 147 -9.48 -5.30 7.91
C HIS A 147 -8.11 -5.95 7.69
N MET A 148 -7.37 -6.21 8.77
CA MET A 148 -6.07 -6.87 8.69
C MET A 148 -6.19 -8.34 8.29
N ASP A 149 -7.25 -9.03 8.71
CA ASP A 149 -7.53 -10.41 8.29
C ASP A 149 -7.61 -10.52 6.76
N ILE A 150 -8.23 -9.55 6.09
CA ILE A 150 -8.29 -9.48 4.62
C ILE A 150 -6.87 -9.34 4.05
N PHE A 151 -6.06 -8.41 4.55
CA PHE A 151 -4.71 -8.19 4.02
C PHE A 151 -3.77 -9.37 4.26
N GLN A 152 -3.81 -9.99 5.44
CA GLN A 152 -3.05 -11.19 5.74
C GLN A 152 -3.48 -12.36 4.85
N ASN A 153 -4.79 -12.56 4.67
CA ASN A 153 -5.31 -13.58 3.78
C ASN A 153 -4.85 -13.36 2.33
N LEU A 154 -4.97 -12.14 1.79
CA LEU A 154 -4.51 -11.83 0.43
C LEU A 154 -2.99 -12.02 0.28
N ALA A 155 -2.20 -11.68 1.31
CA ALA A 155 -0.75 -11.86 1.27
C ALA A 155 -0.32 -13.33 1.25
N VAL A 156 -1.15 -14.26 1.74
CA VAL A 156 -0.85 -15.69 1.82
C VAL A 156 -1.51 -16.49 0.69
N ASP A 157 -2.78 -16.22 0.38
CA ASP A 157 -3.61 -17.04 -0.51
C ASP A 157 -3.47 -16.69 -2.00
N LEU A 158 -3.06 -15.45 -2.30
CA LEU A 158 -2.77 -15.06 -3.69
C LEU A 158 -1.49 -15.73 -4.19
N ASP A 159 -1.46 -16.02 -5.49
CA ASP A 159 -0.24 -16.46 -6.17
C ASP A 159 0.75 -15.30 -6.36
N THR A 160 1.90 -15.60 -6.96
CA THR A 160 2.97 -14.61 -7.17
C THR A 160 2.50 -13.36 -7.91
N GLU A 161 1.63 -13.49 -8.92
CA GLU A 161 1.09 -12.34 -9.66
C GLU A 161 0.11 -11.55 -8.79
N GLY A 162 -0.86 -12.22 -8.16
CA GLY A 162 -1.84 -11.58 -7.29
C GLY A 162 -1.18 -10.83 -6.13
N ARG A 163 -0.17 -11.43 -5.49
CA ARG A 163 0.61 -10.78 -4.43
C ARG A 163 1.37 -9.56 -4.95
N TYR A 164 1.97 -9.65 -6.14
CA TYR A 164 2.68 -8.52 -6.75
C TYR A 164 1.73 -7.34 -7.04
N LEU A 165 0.53 -7.63 -7.54
CA LEU A 165 -0.53 -6.63 -7.75
C LEU A 165 -1.00 -6.01 -6.44
N PHE A 166 -1.30 -6.84 -5.44
CA PHE A 166 -1.74 -6.44 -4.11
C PHE A 166 -0.74 -5.52 -3.41
N LEU A 167 0.55 -5.89 -3.41
CA LEU A 167 1.61 -5.08 -2.82
C LEU A 167 1.82 -3.77 -3.57
N ASN A 168 1.71 -3.78 -4.90
CA ASN A 168 1.75 -2.54 -5.69
C ASN A 168 0.56 -1.61 -5.39
N ALA A 169 -0.63 -2.17 -5.19
CA ALA A 169 -1.82 -1.41 -4.81
C ALA A 169 -1.61 -0.71 -3.46
N MET A 170 -1.06 -1.41 -2.46
CA MET A 170 -0.69 -0.80 -1.19
C MET A 170 0.40 0.28 -1.35
N ALA A 171 1.44 -0.01 -2.14
CA ALA A 171 2.55 0.90 -2.38
C ALA A 171 2.13 2.19 -3.12
N ASN A 172 1.02 2.20 -3.87
CA ASN A 172 0.45 3.41 -4.46
C ASN A 172 0.06 4.45 -3.42
N HIS A 173 -0.19 4.04 -2.18
CA HIS A 173 -0.62 4.93 -1.11
C HIS A 173 0.53 5.45 -0.25
N LEU A 174 1.78 5.02 -0.49
CA LEU A 174 2.98 5.51 0.18
C LEU A 174 3.44 6.85 -0.41
N ARG A 175 2.68 7.93 -0.16
CA ARG A 175 2.86 9.26 -0.78
C ARG A 175 3.45 10.25 0.23
N TYR A 176 2.94 11.47 0.31
CA TYR A 176 3.35 12.46 1.32
C TYR A 176 2.76 12.13 2.71
N PRO A 177 3.17 12.81 3.79
CA PRO A 177 2.58 12.59 5.12
C PRO A 177 1.05 12.78 5.12
N ASN A 178 0.30 11.71 5.38
CA ASN A 178 -1.16 11.67 5.52
C ASN A 178 -1.59 10.34 6.15
N THR A 179 -2.87 10.21 6.52
CA THR A 179 -3.41 9.03 7.22
C THR A 179 -3.26 7.74 6.41
N HIS A 180 -3.45 7.78 5.08
CA HIS A 180 -3.32 6.61 4.23
C HIS A 180 -1.87 6.15 4.13
N THR A 181 -0.94 7.09 3.95
CA THR A 181 0.50 6.79 3.88
C THR A 181 0.97 6.14 5.17
N HIS A 182 0.51 6.64 6.32
CA HIS A 182 0.78 6.04 7.63
C HIS A 182 0.27 4.62 7.73
N TYR A 183 -1.02 4.44 7.42
CA TYR A 183 -1.69 3.16 7.49
C TYR A 183 -1.00 2.12 6.61
N PHE A 184 -0.79 2.41 5.33
CA PHE A 184 -0.16 1.46 4.41
C PHE A 184 1.32 1.23 4.71
N SER A 185 2.06 2.25 5.16
CA SER A 185 3.45 2.06 5.62
C SER A 185 3.48 1.05 6.76
N TYR A 186 2.60 1.22 7.75
CA TYR A 186 2.51 0.29 8.86
C TYR A 186 2.08 -1.11 8.38
N THR A 187 1.02 -1.22 7.59
CA THR A 187 0.49 -2.51 7.13
C THR A 187 1.55 -3.30 6.36
N ILE A 188 2.33 -2.65 5.50
CA ILE A 188 3.42 -3.31 4.76
C ILE A 188 4.51 -3.84 5.72
N LEU A 189 4.94 -3.03 6.68
CA LEU A 189 5.94 -3.44 7.67
C LEU A 189 5.42 -4.58 8.56
N TYR A 190 4.15 -4.55 8.93
CA TYR A 190 3.49 -5.60 9.69
C TYR A 190 3.40 -6.91 8.88
N LEU A 191 2.97 -6.84 7.62
CA LEU A 191 2.93 -8.01 6.73
C LEU A 191 4.33 -8.62 6.54
N PHE A 192 5.38 -7.79 6.47
CA PHE A 192 6.76 -8.28 6.41
C PHE A 192 7.18 -8.98 7.71
N ALA A 193 6.85 -8.40 8.87
CA ALA A 193 7.21 -8.94 10.17
C ALA A 193 6.52 -10.28 10.47
N GLU A 194 5.22 -10.38 10.15
CA GLU A 194 4.38 -11.55 10.41
C GLU A 194 4.37 -12.58 9.26
N ALA A 195 5.14 -12.35 8.20
CA ALA A 195 5.22 -13.27 7.08
C ALA A 195 5.86 -14.61 7.53
N ASN A 196 5.10 -15.69 7.34
CA ASN A 196 5.59 -17.06 7.53
C ASN A 196 6.39 -17.60 6.32
N SER A 197 6.48 -16.85 5.23
CA SER A 197 7.17 -17.24 4.00
C SER A 197 8.14 -16.16 3.56
N GLU A 198 9.39 -16.55 3.31
CA GLU A 198 10.40 -15.63 2.75
C GLU A 198 9.99 -15.11 1.37
N ALA A 199 9.22 -15.85 0.59
CA ALA A 199 8.74 -15.39 -0.71
C ALA A 199 7.87 -14.12 -0.60
N LEU A 200 7.04 -14.00 0.45
CA LEU A 200 6.26 -12.79 0.70
C LEU A 200 7.18 -11.62 1.11
N GLN A 201 8.16 -11.90 1.98
CA GLN A 201 9.14 -10.90 2.42
C GLN A 201 9.96 -10.36 1.26
N GLU A 202 10.43 -11.24 0.38
CA GLU A 202 11.16 -10.90 -0.84
C GLU A 202 10.29 -10.05 -1.78
N GLN A 203 9.03 -10.45 -2.01
CA GLN A 203 8.12 -9.66 -2.85
C GLN A 203 7.84 -8.26 -2.30
N ILE A 204 7.70 -8.11 -0.97
CA ILE A 204 7.56 -6.79 -0.33
C ILE A 204 8.80 -5.93 -0.62
N VAL A 205 10.00 -6.46 -0.37
CA VAL A 205 11.26 -5.76 -0.62
C VAL A 205 11.39 -5.38 -2.09
N ARG A 206 11.08 -6.32 -2.99
CA ARG A 206 11.13 -6.13 -4.44
C ARG A 206 10.23 -5.00 -4.91
N VAL A 207 8.96 -4.96 -4.48
CA VAL A 207 8.01 -3.91 -4.88
C VAL A 207 8.47 -2.53 -4.42
N LEU A 208 9.03 -2.41 -3.22
CA LEU A 208 9.58 -1.15 -2.73
C LEU A 208 10.83 -0.76 -3.52
N LEU A 209 11.74 -1.70 -3.77
CA LEU A 209 13.02 -1.47 -4.43
C LEU A 209 12.89 -1.13 -5.92
N GLU A 210 12.02 -1.83 -6.66
CA GLU A 210 11.76 -1.56 -8.10
C GLU A 210 11.35 -0.11 -8.35
N ARG A 211 10.66 0.52 -7.38
CA ARG A 211 10.31 1.93 -7.43
C ARG A 211 11.43 2.87 -7.02
N LEU A 212 12.35 2.43 -6.17
CA LEU A 212 13.47 3.25 -5.70
C LEU A 212 14.67 3.24 -6.66
N VAL A 213 14.84 2.19 -7.46
CA VAL A 213 15.88 2.14 -8.52
C VAL A 213 15.57 3.05 -9.70
N ALA A 214 14.30 3.46 -9.87
CA ALA A 214 13.93 4.45 -10.88
C ALA A 214 14.55 5.82 -10.57
N ASN A 215 14.73 6.63 -11.62
CA ASN A 215 15.18 8.01 -11.47
C ASN A 215 14.23 8.82 -10.58
N ARG A 216 14.79 9.81 -9.87
CA ARG A 216 14.01 10.78 -9.08
C ARG A 216 12.91 11.43 -9.94
N PRO A 217 11.77 11.81 -9.33
CA PRO A 217 11.48 11.85 -7.90
C PRO A 217 11.09 10.48 -7.30
N HIS A 218 11.14 10.37 -5.97
CA HIS A 218 10.67 9.22 -5.21
C HIS A 218 9.57 9.65 -4.23
N PRO A 219 8.47 8.89 -4.08
CA PRO A 219 7.45 9.22 -3.09
C PRO A 219 8.02 9.21 -1.67
N TRP A 220 7.62 10.19 -0.84
CA TRP A 220 8.17 10.36 0.51
C TRP A 220 7.92 9.12 1.39
N GLY A 221 6.69 8.63 1.43
CA GLY A 221 6.25 7.49 2.21
C GLY A 221 6.94 6.22 1.76
N LEU A 222 7.17 6.06 0.45
CA LEU A 222 7.93 4.92 -0.09
C LEU A 222 9.34 4.87 0.50
N LEU A 223 10.05 6.02 0.48
CA LEU A 223 11.38 6.13 1.07
C LEU A 223 11.35 5.85 2.58
N VAL A 224 10.38 6.43 3.29
CA VAL A 224 10.28 6.25 4.74
C VAL A 224 10.01 4.79 5.11
N THR A 225 9.05 4.12 4.46
CA THR A 225 8.73 2.72 4.69
C THR A 225 9.94 1.82 4.40
N PHE A 226 10.65 2.06 3.28
CA PHE A 226 11.84 1.29 2.95
C PHE A 226 12.99 1.52 3.94
N LEU A 227 13.21 2.77 4.35
CA LEU A 227 14.24 3.08 5.36
C LEU A 227 13.93 2.45 6.71
N GLU A 228 12.66 2.41 7.13
CA GLU A 228 12.24 1.72 8.35
C GLU A 228 12.49 0.21 8.23
N LEU A 229 12.14 -0.40 7.09
CA LEU A 229 12.43 -1.81 6.82
C LEU A 229 13.92 -2.16 6.92
N VAL A 230 14.78 -1.26 6.44
CA VAL A 230 16.24 -1.42 6.43
C VAL A 230 16.89 -1.13 7.78
N ARG A 231 16.41 -0.11 8.49
CA ARG A 231 17.05 0.42 9.71
C ARG A 231 16.52 -0.24 10.99
N ASN A 232 15.30 -0.77 10.99
CA ASN A 232 14.69 -1.35 12.18
C ASN A 232 15.24 -2.77 12.44
N PRO A 233 16.03 -2.97 13.51
CA PRO A 233 16.65 -4.27 13.79
C PRO A 233 15.63 -5.36 14.11
N ASN A 234 14.42 -5.01 14.55
CA ASN A 234 13.37 -5.99 14.89
C ASN A 234 12.81 -6.70 13.66
N LEU A 235 12.86 -6.06 12.48
CA LEU A 235 12.40 -6.64 11.22
C LEU A 235 13.41 -7.65 10.65
N LYS A 236 14.68 -7.55 11.07
CA LYS A 236 15.76 -8.49 10.72
C LYS A 236 15.90 -8.72 9.20
N LEU A 237 15.71 -7.67 8.40
CA LEU A 237 15.83 -7.77 6.93
C LEU A 237 17.17 -8.37 6.50
N TRP A 238 18.27 -7.87 7.06
CA TRP A 238 19.62 -8.27 6.68
C TRP A 238 20.00 -9.71 7.03
N SER A 239 19.21 -10.38 7.88
CA SER A 239 19.44 -11.80 8.23
C SER A 239 18.64 -12.77 7.36
N ARG A 240 17.84 -12.29 6.40
CA ARG A 240 17.03 -13.14 5.51
C ARG A 240 17.89 -13.77 4.42
N GLU A 241 17.55 -14.99 4.01
CA GLU A 241 18.38 -15.75 3.06
C GLU A 241 18.45 -15.02 1.71
N PHE A 242 17.34 -14.49 1.21
CA PHE A 242 17.31 -13.78 -0.08
C PHE A 242 18.21 -12.53 -0.14
N MET A 243 18.57 -11.92 1.00
CA MET A 243 19.53 -10.81 1.05
C MET A 243 20.99 -11.27 0.92
N SER A 244 21.25 -12.58 1.03
CA SER A 244 22.58 -13.18 0.95
C SER A 244 22.92 -13.79 -0.43
N ILE A 245 21.91 -14.00 -1.28
CA ILE A 245 22.01 -14.78 -2.54
C ILE A 245 22.72 -14.01 -3.66
N SER A 246 22.70 -12.67 -3.66
CA SER A 246 23.40 -11.86 -4.69
C SER A 246 24.31 -10.80 -4.08
N PRO A 247 25.58 -10.69 -4.52
CA PRO A 247 26.49 -9.62 -4.11
C PRO A 247 25.95 -8.22 -4.40
N ASP A 248 25.09 -8.08 -5.42
CA ASP A 248 24.52 -6.80 -5.85
C ASP A 248 23.48 -6.26 -4.85
N VAL A 249 22.89 -7.11 -4.01
CA VAL A 249 21.90 -6.72 -2.98
C VAL A 249 22.58 -6.12 -1.74
N LYS A 250 23.89 -6.35 -1.55
CA LYS A 250 24.68 -5.84 -0.41
C LYS A 250 25.41 -4.52 -0.70
N ARG A 251 25.37 -4.00 -1.93
CA ARG A 251 26.00 -2.74 -2.33
C ARG A 251 25.03 -1.58 -2.21
#